data_AF-A0A932TX35-F1
#
_entry.id   AF-A0A932TX35-F1
#
_cell.length_a   1.000
_cell.length_b   1.000
_cell.length_c   1.000
_cell.angle_alpha   90.00
_cell.angle_beta   90.00
_cell.angle_gamma   90.00
#
_symmetry.space_group_name_H-M   'P 1'
#
loop_
_entity.id
_entity.type
_entity.pdbx_description
1 polymer ?
#
loop_
_entity_poly.entity_id
_entity_poly.type
_entity_poly.pdbx_seq_one_letter_code
_entity_poly.pdbx_strand_id
1 'polypeptide(L)' 'MQEVTATITSKFQIHLPVAIRQKAGFTHHGPVRIRADAGRIIIEKRKGKSILDLAGAFRVKNPIPADKIRDYIDYSR' A
#
# COMPACT_ATOMS: atom_id res chain seq x y z
N MET A 1 -14.15 11.83 -21.56
CA MET A 1 -13.07 12.57 -20.86
C MET A 1 -13.71 13.32 -19.68
N GLN A 2 -13.08 13.46 -18.52
CA GLN A 2 -13.64 14.26 -17.42
C GLN A 2 -12.53 15.10 -16.83
N GLU A 3 -12.75 16.41 -16.76
CA GLU A 3 -11.77 17.42 -16.42
C GLU A 3 -12.39 18.35 -15.38
N VAL A 4 -11.61 18.72 -14.37
CA VAL A 4 -12.03 19.66 -13.33
C VAL A 4 -10.85 20.55 -13.00
N THR A 5 -11.07 21.85 -12.97
CA THR A 5 -10.09 22.84 -12.52
C THR A 5 -10.07 22.89 -11.00
N ALA A 6 -8.90 22.77 -10.40
CA ALA A 6 -8.70 22.91 -8.96
C ALA A 6 -7.51 23.83 -8.68
N THR A 7 -7.60 24.58 -7.59
CA THR A 7 -6.52 25.49 -7.16
C THR A 7 -5.46 24.75 -6.37
N ILE A 8 -4.19 25.01 -6.68
CA ILE A 8 -3.05 24.55 -5.87
C ILE A 8 -2.95 25.46 -4.64
N THR A 9 -2.99 24.90 -3.44
CA THR A 9 -2.86 25.69 -2.22
C THR A 9 -1.43 26.18 -1.99
N SER A 10 -1.23 27.10 -1.04
CA SER A 10 0.11 27.60 -0.66
C SER A 10 1.08 26.52 -0.18
N LYS A 11 0.57 25.36 0.24
CA LYS A 11 1.36 24.18 0.61
C LYS A 11 1.54 23.18 -0.53
N PHE A 12 1.23 23.59 -1.77
CA PHE A 12 1.25 22.74 -2.96
C PHE A 12 0.35 21.50 -2.85
N GLN A 13 -0.77 21.63 -2.15
CA GLN A 13 -1.78 20.58 -2.05
C GLN A 13 -2.88 20.82 -3.08
N ILE A 14 -3.39 19.74 -3.66
CA ILE A 14 -4.55 19.76 -4.56
C ILE A 14 -5.61 18.85 -3.96
N HIS A 15 -6.83 19.35 -3.84
CA HIS A 15 -7.96 18.52 -3.44
C HIS A 15 -8.51 17.78 -4.67
N LEU A 16 -8.48 16.44 -4.65
CA LEU A 16 -9.06 15.63 -5.71
C LEU A 16 -10.59 15.60 -5.58
N PRO A 17 -11.36 16.20 -6.52
CA PRO A 17 -12.81 16.19 -6.45
C PRO A 17 -13.36 14.77 -6.56
N VAL A 18 -14.52 14.53 -5.94
CA VAL A 18 -15.14 13.19 -5.83
C VAL A 18 -15.29 12.50 -7.18
N ALA A 19 -15.72 13.24 -8.21
CA ALA A 19 -15.92 12.70 -9.56
C ALA A 19 -14.62 12.16 -10.19
N ILE A 20 -13.52 12.93 -10.12
CA ILE A 20 -12.21 12.51 -10.62
C ILE A 20 -11.68 11.33 -9.80
N ARG A 21 -11.82 11.41 -8.47
CA ARG A 21 -11.38 10.37 -7.54
C ARG A 21 -12.03 9.02 -7.84
N GLN A 22 -13.36 8.99 -8.02
CA GLN A 22 -14.12 7.78 -8.33
C GLN A 22 -13.73 7.20 -9.69
N LYS A 23 -13.58 8.06 -10.70
CA LYS A 23 -13.21 7.64 -12.06
C LYS A 23 -11.77 7.11 -12.16
N ALA A 24 -10.85 7.73 -11.44
CA ALA A 24 -9.47 7.24 -11.30
C ALA A 24 -9.35 6.09 -10.28
N GLY A 25 -10.48 5.66 -9.69
CA GLY A 25 -10.58 4.52 -8.78
C GLY A 25 -10.09 4.76 -7.36
N PHE A 26 -9.68 5.97 -6.96
CA PHE A 26 -9.17 6.27 -5.61
C PHE A 26 -10.27 6.24 -4.53
N THR A 27 -10.88 5.08 -4.30
CA THR A 27 -12.02 4.92 -3.37
C THR A 27 -11.61 5.01 -1.90
N HIS A 28 -10.35 4.74 -1.57
CA HIS A 28 -9.85 4.69 -0.19
C HIS A 28 -8.55 5.50 -0.06
N HIS A 29 -8.27 5.97 1.14
CA HIS A 29 -7.00 6.62 1.46
C HIS A 29 -5.86 5.60 1.35
N GLY A 30 -4.71 6.04 0.83
CA GLY A 30 -3.56 5.16 0.69
C GLY A 30 -2.36 5.84 0.05
N PRO A 31 -1.21 5.16 0.05
CA PRO A 31 -0.01 5.66 -0.59
C PRO A 31 -0.19 5.74 -2.11
N VAL A 32 0.30 6.83 -2.69
CA VAL A 32 0.29 7.07 -4.14
C VAL A 32 1.72 7.18 -4.66
N ARG A 33 1.92 6.75 -5.90
CA ARG A 33 3.16 6.98 -6.64
C ARG A 33 2.94 8.23 -7.50
N ILE A 34 3.76 9.24 -7.30
CA ILE A 34 3.71 10.49 -8.06
C ILE A 34 4.95 10.52 -8.96
N ARG A 35 4.75 10.72 -10.26
CA ARG A 35 5.81 10.86 -11.25
C ARG A 35 5.55 12.10 -12.09
N ALA A 36 6.61 12.79 -12.49
CA ALA A 36 6.53 13.89 -13.45
C ALA A 36 7.05 13.37 -14.80
N ASP A 37 6.26 13.56 -15.85
CA ASP A 37 6.62 13.16 -17.21
C ASP A 37 6.06 14.16 -18.23
N ALA A 38 6.90 14.62 -19.15
CA ALA A 38 6.55 15.58 -20.22
C ALA A 38 5.69 16.78 -19.76
N GLY A 39 6.02 17.38 -18.62
CA GLY A 39 5.29 18.54 -18.05
C GLY A 39 3.95 18.19 -17.39
N ARG A 40 3.66 16.90 -17.19
CA ARG A 40 2.45 16.40 -16.52
C ARG A 40 2.82 15.66 -15.24
N ILE A 41 1.94 15.74 -14.24
CA ILE A 41 2.04 14.94 -13.03
C ILE A 41 1.12 13.73 -13.18
N ILE A 42 1.70 12.54 -13.12
CA ILE A 42 0.99 11.27 -13.18
C ILE A 42 0.92 10.72 -11.75
N ILE A 43 -0.30 10.54 -11.25
CA ILE A 43 -0.56 9.99 -9.92
C ILE A 43 -1.17 8.60 -10.08
N GLU A 44 -0.48 7.59 -9.58
CA GLU A 44 -0.93 6.21 -9.61
C GLU A 44 -1.13 5.68 -8.20
N LYS A 45 -2.06 4.74 -8.02
CA LYS A 45 -2.15 3.99 -6.78
C LYS A 45 -0.90 3.14 -6.61
N ARG A 46 -0.27 3.22 -5.44
CA ARG A 46 0.73 2.22 -5.08
C ARG A 46 -0.02 0.92 -4.79
N LYS A 47 0.29 -0.15 -5.54
CA LYS A 47 -0.23 -1.48 -5.21
C LYS A 47 0.23 -1.82 -3.79
N GLY A 48 -0.71 -2.28 -2.95
CA GLY A 48 -0.40 -2.76 -1.61
C GLY A 48 0.55 -3.96 -1.68
N LYS A 49 1.17 -4.29 -0.55
CA LYS A 49 2.00 -5.49 -0.45
C LYS A 49 1.14 -6.71 -0.82
N SER A 50 1.57 -7.47 -1.81
CA SER A 50 0.99 -8.76 -2.16
C SER A 50 1.23 -9.77 -1.03
N ILE A 51 0.41 -10.83 -0.95
CA ILE A 51 0.69 -12.00 -0.10
C ILE A 51 2.09 -12.56 -0.39
N LEU A 52 2.54 -12.48 -1.64
CA LEU A 52 3.90 -12.87 -2.03
C LEU A 52 4.98 -11.94 -1.44
N ASP A 53 4.69 -10.67 -1.19
CA ASP A 53 5.63 -9.73 -0.54
C ASP A 53 5.77 -10.01 0.96
N LEU A 54 4.90 -10.85 1.53
CA LEU A 54 4.98 -11.34 2.90
C LEU A 54 5.73 -12.68 3.00
N ALA A 55 5.99 -13.34 1.87
CA ALA A 55 6.74 -14.60 1.85
C ALA A 55 8.16 -14.36 2.37
N GLY A 56 8.52 -15.06 3.45
CA GLY A 56 9.84 -14.94 4.09
C GLY A 56 9.97 -13.79 5.10
N ALA A 57 9.02 -12.85 5.19
CA ALA A 57 9.04 -11.81 6.23
C ALA A 57 8.93 -12.41 7.65
N PHE A 58 8.27 -13.57 7.77
CA PHE A 58 8.11 -14.32 9.01
C PHE A 58 9.04 -15.54 9.09
N ARG A 59 10.15 -15.55 8.35
CA ARG A 59 11.11 -16.66 8.42
C ARG A 59 11.76 -16.66 9.81
N VAL A 60 11.45 -17.70 10.59
CA VAL A 60 11.96 -17.89 11.94
C VAL A 60 13.48 -18.13 11.87
N LYS A 61 14.26 -17.39 12.66
CA LYS A 61 15.74 -17.54 12.70
C LYS A 61 16.17 -18.92 13.20
N ASN A 62 15.46 -19.44 14.20
CA ASN A 62 15.67 -20.77 14.78
C ASN A 62 14.38 -21.59 14.61
N PRO A 63 14.17 -22.23 13.45
CA PRO A 63 12.99 -23.05 13.24
C PRO A 63 13.04 -24.27 14.17
N ILE A 64 11.95 -24.52 14.88
CA ILE A 64 11.78 -25.76 15.65
C ILE A 64 11.40 -26.86 14.65
N PRO A 65 12.10 -28.00 14.64
CA PRO A 65 11.72 -29.14 13.80
C PRO A 65 10.29 -29.57 14.14
N ALA A 66 9.42 -29.70 13.13
CA ALA A 66 8.01 -29.97 13.33
C ALA A 66 7.76 -31.29 14.09
N ASP A 67 8.65 -32.25 13.87
CA ASP A 67 8.74 -33.55 14.55
C ASP A 67 9.02 -33.44 16.06
N LYS A 68 9.66 -32.36 16.50
CA LYS A 68 10.03 -32.14 17.91
C LYS A 68 9.16 -31.12 18.63
N ILE A 69 8.09 -30.61 18.00
CA ILE A 69 7.26 -29.54 18.56
C ILE A 69 6.81 -29.83 20.00
N ARG A 70 6.47 -31.10 20.31
CA ARG A 70 5.99 -31.50 21.65
C ARG A 70 7.03 -31.29 22.75
N ASP A 71 8.32 -31.39 22.44
CA ASP A 71 9.41 -31.23 23.41
C ASP A 71 9.62 -29.76 23.79
N TYR A 72 9.10 -28.83 22.98
CA TYR A 72 9.21 -27.39 23.19
C TYR A 72 7.92 -26.77 23.77
N ILE A 73 6.88 -27.56 24.03
CA ILE A 73 5.65 -27.11 24.68
C ILE A 73 5.73 -27.51 26.15
N ASP A 74 5.74 -26.51 27.04
CA ASP A 74 5.62 -26.75 28.48
C ASP A 74 4.15 -26.97 28.85
N TYR A 75 3.83 -28.19 29.25
CA TYR A 75 2.49 -28.62 29.66
C TYR A 75 2.27 -28.46 31.18
N SER A 76 3.21 -27.86 31.90
CA SER A 76 3.17 -27.75 33.37
C SER A 76 2.32 -26.57 33.89
N ARG A 77 1.41 -26.02 33.06
CA ARG A 77 0.46 -24.97 33.42
C ARG A 77 -0.98 -25.43 33.29
#